data_AF-A0A8J7ATK7-F1
#
_entry.id   AF-A0A8J7ATK7-F1
#
_cell.length_a   1.000
_cell.length_b   1.000
_cell.length_c   1.000
_cell.angle_alpha   90.00
_cell.angle_beta   90.00
_cell.angle_gamma   90.00
#
_symmetry.space_group_name_H-M   'P 1'
#
loop_
_entity.id
_entity.type
_entity.pdbx_description
1 polymer ?
#
loop_
_entity_poly.entity_id
_entity_poly.type
_entity_poly.pdbx_seq_one_letter_code
_entity_poly.pdbx_strand_id
1 'polypeptide(L)' 'MGKPSRSARLSIETLYGELRGLKPSQLKQLQRLYHQRLPIDCLTTPEFAQRLGAVSAAIDQPVCVYINRRGHVIRVG' A
#
# COMPACT_ATOMS: atom_id res chain seq x y z
N MET A 1 -16.04 2.08 16.36
CA MET A 1 -14.98 1.77 15.37
C MET A 1 -13.62 1.89 16.05
N GLY A 2 -12.92 0.77 16.25
CA GLY A 2 -11.69 0.71 17.05
C GLY A 2 -10.53 1.45 16.42
N LYS A 3 -9.98 2.44 17.13
CA LYS A 3 -8.71 3.08 16.78
C LYS A 3 -7.59 2.03 16.86
N PRO A 4 -6.60 2.01 15.93
CA PRO A 4 -5.41 1.20 16.12
C PRO A 4 -4.70 1.62 17.41
N SER A 5 -4.37 0.63 18.23
CA SER A 5 -3.74 0.75 19.55
C SER A 5 -2.31 1.32 19.47
N ARG A 6 -1.89 1.93 20.58
CA ARG A 6 -0.80 2.90 20.76
C ARG A 6 0.62 2.42 20.39
N SER A 7 1.37 3.37 19.83
CA SER A 7 2.83 3.56 19.99
C SER A 7 3.75 2.37 19.72
N ALA A 8 3.95 2.08 18.44
CA ALA A 8 5.20 1.53 17.92
C ALA A 8 5.74 2.53 16.89
N ARG A 9 7.06 2.58 16.71
CA ARG A 9 7.78 3.44 15.74
C ARG A 9 6.92 3.72 14.49
N LEU A 10 6.88 4.97 14.02
CA LEU A 10 6.27 5.34 12.74
C LEU A 10 7.05 4.69 11.58
N SER A 11 7.01 3.37 11.46
CA SER A 11 7.32 2.68 10.22
C SER A 11 6.27 3.14 9.23
N ILE A 12 6.71 3.83 8.18
CA ILE A 12 5.88 4.35 7.08
C ILE A 12 4.92 3.26 6.54
N GLU A 13 5.26 1.99 6.74
CA GLU A 13 4.57 0.78 6.26
C GLU A 13 3.33 0.34 7.05
N THR A 14 2.61 1.24 7.70
CA THR A 14 1.35 0.87 8.38
C THR A 14 0.30 0.46 7.34
N LEU A 15 -0.22 -0.76 7.39
CA LEU A 15 -1.29 -1.21 6.48
C LEU A 15 -2.67 -0.82 7.03
N TYR A 16 -3.56 -0.39 6.15
CA TYR A 16 -4.95 -0.05 6.47
C TYR A 16 -5.91 -1.01 5.75
N GLY A 17 -7.19 -1.01 6.14
CA GLY A 17 -8.21 -1.87 5.53
C GLY A 17 -8.43 -3.19 6.28
N GLU A 18 -9.05 -4.17 5.60
CA GLU A 18 -9.27 -5.52 6.13
C GLU A 18 -8.03 -6.38 5.88
N LEU A 19 -7.34 -6.76 6.96
CA LEU A 19 -6.09 -7.51 6.88
C LEU A 19 -6.24 -8.96 7.36
N ARG A 20 -7.41 -9.34 7.88
CA ARG A 20 -7.63 -10.69 8.39
C ARG A 20 -7.60 -11.71 7.24
N GLY A 21 -6.98 -12.85 7.50
CA GLY A 21 -6.86 -13.93 6.52
C GLY A 21 -5.79 -13.72 5.44
N LEU A 22 -5.11 -12.57 5.41
CA LEU A 22 -3.98 -12.36 4.50
C LEU A 22 -2.75 -13.15 4.95
N LYS A 23 -2.13 -13.82 3.98
CA LYS A 23 -0.85 -14.53 4.16
C LYS A 23 0.27 -13.53 4.44
N PRO A 24 1.33 -13.91 5.18
CA PRO A 24 2.48 -13.05 5.40
C PRO A 24 3.13 -12.53 4.09
N SER A 25 3.09 -13.31 3.02
CA SER A 25 3.58 -12.89 1.70
C SER A 25 2.75 -11.78 1.09
N GLN A 26 1.41 -11.84 1.24
CA GLN A 26 0.48 -10.81 0.76
C GLN A 26 0.66 -9.50 1.55
N LEU A 27 0.81 -9.59 2.87
CA LEU A 27 1.13 -8.42 3.70
C LEU A 27 2.45 -7.75 3.26
N LYS A 28 3.49 -8.55 2.99
CA LYS A 28 4.77 -8.03 2.46
C LYS A 28 4.61 -7.40 1.07
N GLN A 29 3.73 -7.93 0.22
CA GLN A 29 3.44 -7.33 -1.08
C GLN A 29 2.79 -5.95 -0.94
N LEU A 30 1.84 -5.79 -0.02
CA LEU A 30 1.24 -4.49 0.31
C LEU A 30 2.27 -3.52 0.88
N GLN A 31 3.12 -3.97 1.82
CA GLN A 31 4.18 -3.13 2.38
C GLN A 31 5.17 -2.63 1.32
N ARG A 32 5.51 -3.47 0.33
CA ARG A 32 6.41 -3.09 -0.77
C ARG A 32 5.90 -1.94 -1.63
N LEU A 33 4.59 -1.64 -1.59
CA LEU A 33 4.03 -0.47 -2.28
C LEU A 33 4.55 0.84 -1.67
N TYR A 34 4.83 0.88 -0.35
CA TYR A 34 5.40 2.07 0.31
C TYR A 34 6.78 2.46 -0.19
N HIS A 35 7.55 1.50 -0.71
CA HIS A 35 8.89 1.76 -1.25
C HIS A 35 8.87 2.17 -2.72
N GLN A 36 7.71 2.11 -3.38
CA GLN A 36 7.59 2.60 -4.74
C GLN A 36 7.57 4.13 -4.75
N ARG A 37 8.21 4.69 -5.77
CA ARG A 37 8.21 6.13 -6.02
C ARG A 37 7.76 6.39 -7.43
N LEU A 38 6.76 7.25 -7.57
CA LEU A 38 6.25 7.69 -8.86
C LEU A 38 7.02 8.94 -9.35
N PRO A 39 7.12 9.13 -10.67
CA PRO A 39 7.54 10.41 -11.24
C PRO A 39 6.65 11.54 -10.74
N ILE A 40 7.23 12.72 -10.50
CA ILE A 40 6.52 13.86 -9.88
C ILE A 40 5.48 14.46 -10.83
N ASP A 41 5.72 14.34 -12.13
CA ASP A 41 4.94 14.85 -13.25
C ASP A 41 3.86 13.87 -13.74
N CYS A 42 3.77 12.67 -13.15
CA CYS A 42 2.83 11.64 -13.54
C CYS A 42 1.99 11.18 -12.35
N LEU A 43 0.69 10.95 -12.60
CA LEU A 43 -0.20 10.38 -11.57
C LEU A 43 0.09 8.90 -11.27
N THR A 44 0.62 8.18 -12.26
CA THR A 44 0.95 6.75 -12.16
C THR A 44 1.95 6.37 -13.27
N THR A 45 2.48 5.15 -13.22
CA THR A 45 3.18 4.52 -14.35
C THR A 45 2.51 3.18 -14.69
N PRO A 46 2.65 2.67 -15.92
CA PRO A 46 2.12 1.34 -16.28
C PRO A 46 2.62 0.24 -15.34
N GLU A 47 3.89 0.28 -14.94
CA GLU A 47 4.51 -0.70 -14.04
C GLU A 47 3.90 -0.64 -12.64
N PHE A 48 3.64 0.57 -12.14
CA PHE A 48 3.00 0.76 -10.85
C PHE A 48 1.54 0.30 -10.86
N ALA A 49 0.79 0.65 -11.92
CA ALA A 49 -0.60 0.22 -12.09
C ALA A 49 -0.70 -1.31 -12.20
N GLN A 50 0.17 -1.94 -12.99
CA GLN A 50 0.22 -3.40 -13.11
C GLN A 50 0.55 -4.06 -11.77
N ARG A 51 1.51 -3.51 -11.01
CA ARG A 51 1.84 -4.01 -9.68
C ARG A 51 0.65 -3.90 -8.72
N LEU A 52 -0.02 -2.76 -8.68
CA LEU A 52 -1.19 -2.53 -7.84
C LEU A 52 -2.32 -3.52 -8.18
N GLY A 53 -2.60 -3.69 -9.48
CA GLY A 53 -3.59 -4.66 -9.97
C GLY A 53 -3.24 -6.11 -9.62
N ALA A 54 -1.96 -6.49 -9.76
CA ALA A 54 -1.50 -7.83 -9.41
C ALA A 54 -1.62 -8.13 -7.90
N VAL A 55 -1.33 -7.13 -7.04
CA VAL A 55 -1.53 -7.28 -5.59
C VAL A 55 -3.01 -7.44 -5.28
N SER A 56 -3.87 -6.58 -5.83
CA SER A 56 -5.33 -6.65 -5.69
C SER A 56 -5.88 -8.03 -6.09
N ALA A 57 -5.51 -8.52 -7.27
CA ALA A 57 -5.93 -9.85 -7.75
C ALA A 57 -5.39 -10.99 -6.86
N ALA A 58 -4.18 -10.87 -6.33
CA ALA A 58 -3.59 -11.89 -5.48
C ALA A 58 -4.24 -11.96 -4.08
N ILE A 59 -4.82 -10.86 -3.58
CA ILE A 59 -5.51 -10.82 -2.28
C ILE A 59 -7.03 -10.96 -2.39
N ASP A 60 -7.57 -10.90 -3.62
CA ASP A 60 -9.00 -10.92 -3.93
C ASP A 60 -9.80 -9.82 -3.19
N GLN A 61 -9.18 -8.66 -3.03
CA GLN A 61 -9.73 -7.49 -2.34
C GLN A 61 -9.25 -6.21 -3.03
N PRO A 62 -10.08 -5.15 -3.05
CA PRO A 62 -9.66 -3.87 -3.60
C PRO A 62 -8.47 -3.30 -2.82
N VAL A 63 -7.50 -2.75 -3.54
CA VAL A 63 -6.33 -2.07 -2.96
C VAL A 63 -6.29 -0.64 -3.44
N CYS A 64 -6.13 0.30 -2.52
CA CYS A 64 -5.92 1.70 -2.78
C CYS A 64 -4.56 2.17 -2.23
N VAL A 65 -4.00 3.20 -2.87
CA VAL A 65 -2.78 3.86 -2.44
C VAL A 65 -2.95 5.37 -2.48
N TYR A 66 -2.34 6.06 -1.53
CA TYR A 66 -2.28 7.52 -1.51
C TYR A 66 -0.85 7.94 -1.77
N ILE A 67 -0.70 8.90 -2.68
CA ILE A 67 0.59 9.39 -3.14
C ILE A 67 0.65 10.89 -2.86
N ASN A 68 1.78 11.38 -2.36
CA ASN A 68 2.01 12.81 -2.20
C ASN A 68 2.59 13.45 -3.48
N ARG A 69 2.60 14.79 -3.54
CA ARG A 69 3.15 15.56 -4.68
C ARG A 69 4.64 15.34 -4.98
N ARG A 70 5.37 14.56 -4.17
CA ARG A 70 6.78 14.20 -4.41
C ARG A 70 6.93 12.77 -4.94
N GLY A 71 5.81 12.11 -5.24
CA GLY A 71 5.75 10.75 -5.75
C GLY A 71 5.87 9.66 -4.69
N HIS A 72 5.86 10.00 -3.39
CA HIS A 72 5.95 8.97 -2.34
C HIS A 72 4.58 8.40 -2.02
N VAL A 73 4.50 7.08 -1.90
CA VAL A 73 3.35 6.40 -1.32
C VAL A 73 3.33 6.67 0.18
N ILE A 74 2.26 7.31 0.66
CA ILE A 74 2.08 7.72 2.06
C ILE A 74 1.05 6.86 2.79
N ARG A 75 0.25 6.07 2.05
CA ARG A 75 -0.72 5.14 2.62
C ARG A 75 -1.06 4.01 1.64
N VAL A 76 -1.26 2.81 2.17
CA VAL A 76 -1.72 1.59 1.47
C VAL A 76 -2.85 0.95 2.26
N GLY A 77 -3.96 0.60 1.61
CA GLY A 77 -5.03 -0.18 2.24
C GLY A 77 -6.24 -0.40 1.37
#